data_AF-A0A9E3WS87-F1
#
_entry.id   AF-A0A9E3WS87-F1
#
_cell.length_a   1.000
_cell.length_b   1.000
_cell.length_c   1.000
_cell.angle_alpha   90.00
_cell.angle_beta   90.00
_cell.angle_gamma   90.00
#
_symmetry.space_group_name_H-M   'P 1'
#
loop_
_entity.id
_entity.type
_entity.pdbx_description
1 polymer ?
#
loop_
_entity_poly.entity_id
_entity_poly.type
_entity_poly.pdbx_seq_one_letter_code
_entity_poly.pdbx_strand_id
1 'polypeptide(L)'
;MRNRDLAALGCDEEWIVQRTGILERRRAAPHEATSDLAYAAALNCLEQAQLPADAIDLIIVGTMTPDSPTPATACRVAERLGVRCPAMDLNSACAGFMFALVTGAQFVKAGTARNVMVIGADV
;
A
#
# COMPACT_ATOMS: atom_id res chain seq x y z
N MET A 1 11.34 -3.35 14.93
CA MET A 1 11.13 -2.94 16.34
C MET A 1 10.55 -4.12 17.08
N ARG A 2 11.28 -4.62 18.08
CA ARG A 2 10.84 -5.74 18.93
C ARG A 2 9.96 -5.22 20.07
N ASN A 3 9.25 -6.11 20.75
CA ASN A 3 8.35 -5.70 21.84
C ASN A 3 9.07 -5.11 23.04
N ARG A 4 10.25 -5.64 23.40
CA ARG A 4 11.10 -5.03 24.45
C ARG A 4 11.44 -3.55 24.22
N ASP A 5 11.46 -3.10 22.96
CA ASP A 5 11.73 -1.68 22.63
C ASP A 5 10.56 -0.77 23.04
N LEU A 6 9.38 -1.33 23.36
CA LEU A 6 8.20 -0.63 23.84
C LEU A 6 8.13 -0.54 25.38
N ALA A 7 9.09 -1.12 26.11
CA ALA A 7 9.09 -1.08 27.57
C ALA A 7 9.05 0.35 28.13
N ALA A 8 9.69 1.31 27.45
CA ALA A 8 9.65 2.73 27.80
C ALA A 8 8.24 3.36 27.71
N LEU A 9 7.31 2.73 26.98
CA LEU A 9 5.90 3.13 26.90
C LEU A 9 5.03 2.43 27.95
N GLY A 10 5.63 1.66 28.87
CA GLY A 10 4.92 0.90 29.89
C GLY A 10 4.29 -0.39 29.39
N CYS A 11 4.70 -0.89 28.21
CA CYS A 11 4.21 -2.15 27.67
C CYS A 11 5.18 -3.31 27.97
N ASP A 12 4.66 -4.38 28.55
CA ASP A 12 5.40 -5.62 28.77
C ASP A 12 5.41 -6.51 27.52
N GLU A 13 6.55 -7.13 27.22
CA GLU A 13 6.72 -7.95 26.01
C GLU A 13 5.86 -9.21 26.04
N GLU A 14 5.82 -9.93 27.17
CA GLU A 14 5.02 -11.14 27.32
C GLU A 14 3.52 -10.80 27.21
N TRP A 15 3.10 -9.70 27.83
CA TRP A 15 1.73 -9.20 27.73
C TRP A 15 1.32 -8.87 26.28
N ILE A 16 2.19 -8.20 25.49
CA ILE A 16 1.90 -7.90 24.08
C ILE A 16 1.69 -9.20 23.29
N VAL A 17 2.60 -10.16 23.45
CA VAL A 17 2.51 -11.44 22.73
C VAL A 17 1.25 -12.20 23.15
N GLN A 18 0.96 -12.29 24.45
CA GLN A 18 -0.22 -12.98 24.97
C GLN A 18 -1.53 -12.38 24.45
N ARG A 19 -1.62 -11.05 24.35
CA ARG A 19 -2.85 -10.34 23.99
C ARG A 19 -3.07 -10.20 22.49
N THR A 20 -2.00 -10.12 21.71
CA THR A 20 -2.07 -9.74 20.29
C THR A 20 -1.40 -10.73 19.35
N GLY A 21 -0.53 -11.60 19.85
CA GLY A 21 0.32 -12.47 19.03
C GLY A 21 1.46 -11.74 18.29
N ILE A 22 1.60 -10.42 18.45
CA ILE A 22 2.59 -9.63 17.71
C ILE A 22 3.96 -9.80 18.36
N LEU A 23 4.97 -10.26 17.61
CA LEU A 23 6.35 -10.43 18.07
C LEU A 23 7.24 -9.21 17.78
N GLU A 24 7.08 -8.64 16.60
CA GLU A 24 7.79 -7.46 16.15
C GLU A 24 6.95 -6.69 15.14
N ARG A 25 7.38 -5.45 14.88
CA ARG A 25 6.78 -4.56 13.89
C ARG A 25 7.86 -3.90 13.05
N ARG A 26 7.54 -3.60 11.80
CA ARG A 26 8.39 -2.81 10.92
C ARG A 26 8.15 -1.33 11.21
N ARG A 27 9.20 -0.52 11.11
CA ARG A 27 9.14 0.94 11.19
C ARG A 27 9.74 1.46 9.89
N ALA A 28 8.98 2.29 9.18
CA ALA A 28 9.51 3.05 8.08
C ALA A 28 10.65 3.96 8.57
N ALA A 29 11.67 4.14 7.74
CA ALA A 29 12.69 5.14 7.98
C ALA A 29 12.08 6.55 7.93
N PRO A 30 12.73 7.58 8.52
CA PRO A 30 12.20 8.94 8.51
C PRO A 30 11.97 9.56 7.11
N HIS A 31 12.58 8.97 6.09
CA HIS A 31 12.48 9.39 4.69
C HIS A 31 11.60 8.47 3.85
N GLU A 32 11.09 7.36 4.41
CA GLU A 32 10.17 6.46 3.72
C GLU A 32 8.73 6.92 3.95
N ALA A 33 8.03 7.25 2.88
CA ALA A 33 6.61 7.53 2.86
C ALA A 33 5.81 6.30 2.40
N THR A 34 4.48 6.39 2.45
CA THR A 34 3.60 5.31 1.97
C THR A 34 3.83 5.00 0.49
N SER A 35 4.12 6.00 -0.34
CA SER A 35 4.46 5.78 -1.75
C SER A 35 5.75 4.98 -1.95
N ASP A 36 6.72 5.03 -1.04
CA ASP A 36 7.94 4.20 -1.10
C ASP A 36 7.62 2.73 -0.92
N LEU A 37 6.83 2.42 0.11
CA LEU A 37 6.38 1.06 0.38
C LEU A 37 5.49 0.53 -0.76
N ALA A 38 4.57 1.37 -1.25
CA ALA A 38 3.70 1.04 -2.36
C ALA A 38 4.48 0.79 -3.66
N TYR A 39 5.49 1.61 -3.96
CA TYR A 39 6.35 1.43 -5.13
C TYR A 39 7.15 0.12 -5.07
N ALA A 40 7.75 -0.20 -3.91
CA ALA A 40 8.46 -1.46 -3.73
C ALA A 40 7.52 -2.68 -3.92
N ALA A 41 6.30 -2.61 -3.37
CA ALA A 41 5.29 -3.65 -3.58
C ALA A 41 4.85 -3.75 -5.05
N ALA A 42 4.71 -2.63 -5.76
CA ALA A 42 4.36 -2.59 -7.17
C ALA A 42 5.41 -3.27 -8.06
N LEU A 43 6.70 -3.03 -7.81
CA LEU A 43 7.79 -3.69 -8.54
C LEU A 43 7.74 -5.21 -8.36
N ASN A 44 7.59 -5.68 -7.11
CA ASN A 44 7.46 -7.12 -6.82
C ASN A 44 6.22 -7.73 -7.48
N CYS A 45 5.10 -7.00 -7.52
CA CYS A 45 3.86 -7.43 -8.17
C CYS A 45 4.05 -7.58 -9.69
N LEU A 46 4.68 -6.60 -10.34
CA LEU A 46 4.96 -6.65 -11.79
C LEU A 46 5.90 -7.81 -12.14
N GLU A 47 6.95 -8.03 -11.33
CA GLU A 47 7.88 -9.15 -11.51
C GLU A 47 7.16 -10.50 -11.41
N GLN A 48 6.33 -10.70 -10.38
CA GLN A 48 5.54 -11.93 -10.21
C GLN A 48 4.49 -12.14 -11.31
N ALA A 49 3.86 -11.05 -11.76
CA ALA A 49 2.87 -11.09 -12.84
C ALA A 49 3.52 -11.25 -14.23
N GLN A 50 4.84 -11.09 -14.33
CA GLN A 50 5.59 -11.07 -15.59
C GLN A 50 5.03 -10.04 -16.58
N LEU A 51 4.60 -8.88 -16.07
CA LEU A 51 4.05 -7.78 -16.85
C LEU A 51 5.01 -6.59 -16.85
N PRO A 52 5.20 -5.91 -18.00
CA PRO A 52 5.89 -4.63 -18.00
C PRO A 52 4.99 -3.57 -17.36
N ALA A 53 5.60 -2.51 -16.81
CA ALA A 53 4.86 -1.47 -16.09
C ALA A 53 3.83 -0.75 -16.99
N ASP A 54 4.15 -0.55 -18.27
CA ASP A 54 3.28 0.10 -19.25
C ASP A 54 2.02 -0.71 -19.61
N ALA A 55 1.93 -1.96 -19.18
CA ALA A 55 0.72 -2.77 -19.30
C ALA A 55 -0.37 -2.39 -18.29
N ILE A 56 -0.07 -1.55 -17.29
CA ILE A 56 -1.02 -1.15 -16.23
C ILE A 56 -1.92 -0.01 -16.73
N ASP A 57 -3.24 -0.24 -16.67
CA ASP A 57 -4.25 0.70 -17.15
C ASP A 57 -4.84 1.57 -16.02
N LEU A 58 -4.67 1.17 -14.75
CA LEU A 58 -5.19 1.88 -13.58
C LEU A 58 -4.40 1.48 -12.33
N ILE A 59 -4.04 2.46 -11.50
CA ILE A 59 -3.48 2.23 -10.16
C ILE A 59 -4.46 2.72 -9.10
N ILE A 60 -4.76 1.86 -8.11
CA ILE A 60 -5.54 2.21 -6.93
C ILE A 60 -4.71 1.91 -5.67
N VAL A 61 -4.42 2.93 -4.87
CA VAL A 61 -3.75 2.75 -3.57
C VAL A 61 -4.78 2.88 -2.44
N GLY A 62 -5.06 1.78 -1.75
CA GLY A 62 -5.82 1.78 -0.50
C GLY A 62 -4.92 2.23 0.64
N THR A 63 -5.12 3.46 1.12
CA THR A 63 -4.30 4.03 2.22
C THR A 63 -5.12 5.02 3.05
N MET A 64 -4.80 5.08 4.34
CA MET A 64 -5.24 6.13 5.26
C MET A 64 -4.08 7.03 5.74
N THR A 65 -2.83 6.71 5.37
CA THR A 65 -1.64 7.52 5.63
C THR A 65 -0.99 8.04 4.34
N PRO A 66 -1.73 8.74 3.46
CA PRO A 66 -1.15 9.19 2.19
C PRO A 66 0.01 10.16 2.40
N ASP A 67 0.95 10.18 1.45
CA ASP A 67 2.11 11.10 1.47
C ASP A 67 1.70 12.57 1.61
N SER A 68 0.58 12.94 0.99
CA SER A 68 0.03 14.30 0.96
C SER A 68 -1.46 14.26 0.64
N PRO A 69 -2.27 15.26 1.04
CA PRO A 69 -3.67 15.35 0.62
C PRO A 69 -3.84 15.47 -0.90
N THR A 70 -2.86 16.09 -1.57
CA THR A 70 -2.75 16.16 -3.02
C THR A 70 -1.28 16.41 -3.40
N PRO A 71 -0.73 15.75 -4.44
CA PRO A 71 -1.35 14.71 -5.26
C PRO A 71 -1.54 13.38 -4.50
N ALA A 72 -2.32 12.47 -5.09
CA ALA A 72 -2.53 11.12 -4.55
C ALA A 72 -1.21 10.32 -4.48
N THR A 73 -1.11 9.43 -3.51
CA THR A 73 -0.01 8.46 -3.34
C THR A 73 0.14 7.60 -4.59
N ALA A 74 -0.97 7.15 -5.17
CA ALA A 74 -1.00 6.42 -6.43
C ALA A 74 -0.34 7.18 -7.60
N CYS A 75 -0.47 8.51 -7.66
CA CYS A 75 0.18 9.31 -8.69
C CYS A 75 1.71 9.30 -8.56
N ARG A 76 2.23 9.32 -7.33
CA ARG A 76 3.68 9.20 -7.07
C ARG A 76 4.20 7.82 -7.47
N VAL A 77 3.43 6.76 -7.20
CA VAL A 77 3.75 5.40 -7.66
C VAL A 77 3.77 5.34 -9.19
N ALA A 78 2.77 5.92 -9.86
CA ALA A 78 2.71 5.96 -11.32
C ALA A 78 3.92 6.70 -11.93
N GLU A 79 4.27 7.86 -11.39
CA GLU A 79 5.45 8.64 -11.80
C GLU A 79 6.73 7.83 -11.68
N ARG A 80 6.94 7.15 -10.54
CA ARG A 80 8.14 6.34 -10.28
C ARG A 80 8.22 5.08 -11.12
N LEU A 81 7.09 4.48 -11.48
CA LEU A 81 7.03 3.36 -12.42
C LEU A 81 7.21 3.80 -13.88
N GLY A 82 7.14 5.11 -14.17
CA GLY A 82 7.21 5.65 -15.51
C GLY A 82 5.95 5.39 -16.35
N VAL A 83 4.81 5.16 -15.70
CA VAL A 83 3.55 4.79 -16.37
C VAL A 83 2.61 5.99 -16.49
N ARG A 84 1.78 5.99 -17.54
CA ARG A 84 0.81 7.05 -17.82
C ARG A 84 -0.61 6.50 -17.80
N CYS A 85 -1.09 6.17 -16.60
CA CYS A 85 -2.45 5.68 -16.38
C CYS A 85 -3.19 6.56 -15.35
N PRO A 86 -4.52 6.52 -15.31
CA PRO A 86 -5.28 6.99 -14.16
C PRO A 86 -4.73 6.37 -12.87
N ALA A 87 -4.64 7.19 -11.82
CA ALA A 87 -4.13 6.79 -10.53
C ALA A 87 -4.94 7.50 -9.43
N MET A 88 -5.40 6.75 -8.44
CA MET A 88 -6.20 7.31 -7.35
C MET A 88 -5.94 6.62 -6.02
N ASP A 89 -6.14 7.35 -4.92
CA ASP A 89 -6.15 6.79 -3.58
C ASP A 89 -7.60 6.46 -3.17
N LEU A 90 -7.76 5.42 -2.35
CA LEU A 90 -9.03 5.06 -1.73
C LEU A 90 -8.83 4.95 -0.21
N ASN A 91 -9.46 5.84 0.55
CA ASN A 91 -9.44 5.80 2.00
C ASN A 91 -10.71 5.12 2.55
N SER A 92 -10.52 3.97 3.18
CA SER A 92 -11.55 3.26 3.97
C SER A 92 -10.90 2.67 5.24
N ALA A 93 -10.02 3.45 5.88
CA ALA A 93 -9.18 3.01 6.99
C ALA A 93 -8.50 1.65 6.69
N CYS A 94 -8.43 0.75 7.68
CA CYS A 94 -7.84 -0.58 7.53
C CYS A 94 -8.56 -1.47 6.49
N ALA A 95 -9.76 -1.11 6.03
CA ALA A 95 -10.46 -1.82 4.95
C ALA A 95 -10.07 -1.31 3.55
N GLY A 96 -9.17 -0.32 3.46
CA GLY A 96 -8.78 0.35 2.21
C GLY A 96 -8.41 -0.62 1.08
N PHE A 97 -7.61 -1.65 1.36
CA PHE A 97 -7.24 -2.65 0.35
C PHE A 97 -8.45 -3.41 -0.20
N MET A 98 -9.35 -3.87 0.67
CA MET A 98 -10.53 -4.64 0.24
C MET A 98 -11.46 -3.80 -0.63
N PHE A 99 -11.68 -2.54 -0.25
CA PHE A 99 -12.46 -1.61 -1.06
C PHE A 99 -11.78 -1.29 -2.39
N ALA A 100 -10.47 -1.05 -2.39
CA ALA A 100 -9.69 -0.82 -3.60
C ALA A 100 -9.74 -2.03 -4.55
N LEU A 101 -9.68 -3.25 -4.01
CA LEU A 101 -9.75 -4.49 -4.77
C LEU A 101 -11.12 -4.66 -5.44
N VAL A 102 -12.22 -4.49 -4.69
CA VAL A 102 -13.58 -4.60 -5.23
C VAL A 102 -13.83 -3.53 -6.29
N THR A 103 -13.38 -2.29 -6.05
CA THR A 103 -13.48 -1.18 -7.02
C THR A 103 -12.67 -1.49 -8.27
N GLY A 104 -11.41 -1.92 -8.16
CA GLY A 104 -10.57 -2.29 -9.30
C GLY A 104 -11.18 -3.43 -10.13
N ALA A 105 -11.76 -4.43 -9.48
CA ALA A 105 -12.47 -5.51 -10.15
C ALA A 105 -13.69 -5.00 -10.95
N GLN A 106 -14.35 -3.91 -10.54
CA GLN A 106 -15.43 -3.31 -11.34
C GLN A 106 -14.91 -2.69 -12.64
N PHE A 107 -13.73 -2.05 -12.63
CA PHE A 107 -13.13 -1.51 -13.86
C PHE A 107 -12.79 -2.63 -14.86
N VAL A 108 -12.25 -3.74 -14.38
CA VAL A 108 -12.00 -4.93 -15.21
C VAL A 108 -13.31 -5.50 -15.76
N LYS A 109 -14.31 -5.68 -14.89
CA LYS A 109 -15.62 -6.23 -15.27
C LYS A 109 -16.36 -5.34 -16.29
N ALA A 110 -16.25 -4.02 -16.16
CA ALA A 110 -16.84 -3.06 -17.09
C ALA A 110 -16.08 -2.95 -18.41
N GLY A 111 -14.88 -3.54 -18.53
CA GLY A 111 -14.04 -3.48 -19.72
C GLY A 111 -13.35 -2.13 -19.93
N THR A 112 -13.31 -1.26 -18.91
CA THR A 112 -12.67 0.07 -18.98
C THR A 112 -11.20 0.05 -18.61
N ALA A 113 -10.72 -1.03 -18.00
CA ALA A 113 -9.31 -1.33 -17.76
C ALA A 113 -9.08 -2.84 -17.92
N ARG A 114 -7.91 -3.25 -18.42
CA ARG A 114 -7.53 -4.67 -18.54
C ARG A 114 -6.68 -5.11 -17.36
N ASN A 115 -5.65 -4.35 -17.04
CA ASN A 115 -4.76 -4.61 -15.91
C ASN A 115 -4.88 -3.48 -14.88
N VAL A 116 -5.48 -3.79 -13.74
CA VAL A 116 -5.63 -2.85 -12.62
C VAL A 116 -4.68 -3.26 -11.50
N MET A 117 -3.78 -2.36 -11.13
CA MET A 117 -2.88 -2.55 -9.98
C MET A 117 -3.54 -2.00 -8.72
N VAL A 118 -3.74 -2.87 -7.74
CA VAL A 118 -4.30 -2.51 -6.42
C VAL A 118 -3.24 -2.72 -5.36
N ILE A 119 -2.94 -1.68 -4.59
CA ILE A 119 -1.91 -1.69 -3.55
C ILE A 119 -2.54 -1.27 -2.23
N GLY A 120 -2.33 -2.03 -1.16
CA GLY A 120 -2.60 -1.59 0.21
C GLY A 120 -1.29 -1.17 0.85
N ALA A 121 -1.20 0.07 1.35
CA ALA A 121 0.02 0.57 1.98
C ALA A 121 -0.31 1.62 3.04
N ASP A 122 0.33 1.53 4.20
CA ASP A 122 0.27 2.50 5.28
C ASP A 122 1.59 2.48 6.07
N VAL A 123 1.92 3.59 6.76
CA VAL A 123 3.12 3.73 7.62
C VAL A 123 2.79 4.11 9.06
#